data_AF-A0A2G1QHK1-F1
#
_entry.id   AF-A0A2G1QHK1-F1
#
_cell.length_a   1.000
_cell.length_b   1.000
_cell.length_c   1.000
_cell.angle_alpha   90.00
_cell.angle_beta   90.00
_cell.angle_gamma   90.00
#
_symmetry.space_group_name_H-M   'P 1'
#
loop_
_entity.id
_entity.type
_entity.pdbx_description
1 polymer ?
#
loop_
_entity_poly.entity_id
_entity_poly.type
_entity_poly.pdbx_seq_one_letter_code
_entity_poly.pdbx_strand_id
1 'polypeptide(L)'
;MTDHDLTLIGEARDFLVMMQRAYHEVWRRRASGAPEISPKAVMVLFADCEHYRREIARIAIDALDEGKEPPNAELLFMDSTWRSLWAAVNGNRPKFIPPEAAA
;
A
#
# COMPACT_ATOMS: atom_id res chain seq x y z
N MET A 1 -18.61 8.76 -7.72
CA MET A 1 -18.03 8.52 -6.37
C MET A 1 -19.13 8.58 -5.31
N THR A 2 -19.28 7.47 -4.60
CA THR A 2 -20.22 7.26 -3.50
C THR A 2 -19.55 7.48 -2.14
N ASP A 3 -20.32 7.57 -1.05
CA ASP A 3 -19.78 7.63 0.32
C ASP A 3 -18.92 6.41 0.64
N HIS A 4 -19.31 5.23 0.12
CA HIS A 4 -18.54 4.01 0.27
C HIS A 4 -17.16 4.09 -0.42
N ASP A 5 -17.11 4.65 -1.64
CA ASP A 5 -15.83 4.85 -2.34
C ASP A 5 -14.90 5.79 -1.56
N LEU A 6 -15.45 6.85 -0.97
CA LEU A 6 -14.68 7.79 -0.14
C LEU A 6 -14.15 7.12 1.13
N THR A 7 -14.94 6.24 1.76
CA THR A 7 -14.47 5.41 2.89
C THR A 7 -13.32 4.49 2.46
N LEU A 8 -13.45 3.77 1.34
CA LEU A 8 -12.40 2.88 0.82
C LEU A 8 -11.11 3.64 0.49
N ILE A 9 -11.20 4.84 -0.08
CA ILE A 9 -10.05 5.72 -0.31
C ILE A 9 -9.37 6.09 1.02
N GLY A 10 -10.16 6.44 2.04
CA GLY A 10 -9.65 6.74 3.37
C GLY A 10 -8.92 5.55 4.01
N GLU A 11 -9.54 4.37 3.98
CA GLU A 11 -8.95 3.13 4.51
C GLU A 11 -7.66 2.74 3.78
N ALA A 12 -7.63 2.86 2.44
CA ALA A 12 -6.43 2.63 1.65
C ALA A 12 -5.30 3.60 2.03
N ARG A 13 -5.63 4.87 2.32
CA ARG A 13 -4.65 5.86 2.76
C ARG A 13 -4.10 5.53 4.15
N ASP A 14 -4.96 5.15 5.09
CA ASP A 14 -4.52 4.72 6.43
C ASP A 14 -3.64 3.47 6.38
N PHE A 15 -3.99 2.52 5.51
CA PHE A 15 -3.16 1.36 5.21
C PHE A 15 -1.77 1.76 4.69
N LEU A 16 -1.69 2.68 3.73
CA LEU A 16 -0.42 3.19 3.19
C LEU A 16 0.44 3.86 4.27
N VAL A 17 -0.15 4.64 5.17
CA VAL A 17 0.55 5.25 6.30
C VAL A 17 1.08 4.18 7.26
N MET A 18 0.29 3.15 7.56
CA MET A 18 0.74 2.01 8.35
C MET A 18 1.93 1.30 7.66
N MET A 19 1.86 1.08 6.35
CA MET A 19 2.93 0.44 5.58
C MET A 19 4.24 1.24 5.60
N GLN A 20 4.17 2.57 5.53
CA GLN A 20 5.35 3.43 5.70
C GLN A 20 6.00 3.26 7.07
N ARG A 21 5.20 3.17 8.14
CA ARG A 21 5.71 2.91 9.50
C ARG A 21 6.32 1.52 9.61
N ALA A 22 5.66 0.50 9.04
CA ALA A 22 6.16 -0.87 9.01
C ALA A 22 7.51 -0.98 8.28
N TYR A 23 7.71 -0.21 7.21
CA TYR A 23 8.99 -0.13 6.52
C TYR A 23 10.11 0.41 7.41
N HIS A 24 9.88 1.52 8.11
CA HIS A 24 10.87 2.06 9.07
C HIS A 24 11.14 1.07 10.21
N GLU A 25 10.10 0.37 10.68
CA GLU A 25 10.21 -0.67 11.68
C GLU A 25 11.13 -1.81 11.21
N VAL A 26 11.00 -2.28 9.97
CA VAL A 26 11.89 -3.30 9.38
C VAL A 26 13.34 -2.84 9.36
N TRP A 27 13.60 -1.60 8.92
CA TRP A 27 14.96 -1.08 8.86
C TRP A 27 15.61 -0.95 10.24
N ARG A 28 14.86 -0.44 11.22
CA ARG A 28 15.34 -0.35 12.60
C ARG A 28 15.65 -1.74 13.18
N ARG A 29 14.83 -2.78 12.92
CA ARG A 29 15.11 -4.16 13.36
C ARG A 29 16.41 -4.69 12.76
N ARG A 30 16.64 -4.44 11.47
CA ARG A 30 17.89 -4.83 10.80
C ARG A 30 19.11 -4.14 11.40
N ALA A 31 19.01 -2.86 11.73
CA ALA A 31 20.11 -2.11 12.34
C ALA A 31 20.43 -2.59 13.78
N SER A 32 19.42 -3.04 14.52
CA SER A 32 19.58 -3.50 15.91
C SER A 32 19.76 -5.01 16.08
N GLY A 33 19.70 -5.79 15.00
CA GLY A 33 19.70 -7.26 15.06
C GLY A 33 18.43 -7.86 15.69
N ALA A 34 17.37 -7.07 15.83
CA ALA A 34 16.09 -7.55 16.35
C ALA A 34 15.38 -8.47 15.34
N PRO A 35 14.49 -9.38 15.78
CA PRO A 35 13.81 -10.31 14.89
C PRO A 35 13.05 -9.60 13.76
N GLU A 36 13.24 -10.05 12.52
CA GLU A 36 12.54 -9.52 11.35
C GLU A 36 11.02 -9.81 11.40
N ILE A 37 10.25 -9.10 10.58
CA ILE A 37 8.83 -9.38 10.38
C ILE A 37 8.69 -10.77 9.76
N SER A 38 7.83 -11.61 10.35
CA SER A 38 7.66 -12.97 9.86
C SER A 38 7.09 -13.00 8.43
N PRO A 39 7.47 -13.98 7.59
CA PRO A 39 6.91 -14.14 6.24
C PRO A 39 5.38 -14.21 6.23
N LYS A 40 4.76 -14.82 7.25
CA LYS A 40 3.30 -14.88 7.40
C LYS A 40 2.67 -13.49 7.53
N ALA A 41 3.29 -12.60 8.29
CA ALA A 41 2.81 -11.23 8.43
C ALA A 41 2.93 -10.46 7.09
N VAL A 42 4.00 -10.68 6.33
CA VAL A 42 4.15 -10.10 4.98
C VAL A 42 3.05 -10.59 4.03
N MET A 43 2.68 -11.87 4.09
CA MET A 43 1.58 -12.41 3.28
C MET A 43 0.22 -11.77 3.61
N VAL A 44 -0.07 -11.50 4.88
CA VAL A 44 -1.31 -10.81 5.28
C VAL A 44 -1.33 -9.39 4.71
N LEU A 45 -0.23 -8.64 4.89
CA LEU A 45 -0.11 -7.29 4.33
C LEU A 45 -0.24 -7.27 2.79
N PHE A 46 0.28 -8.30 2.12
CA PHE A 46 0.12 -8.44 0.68
C PHE A 46 -1.34 -8.63 0.27
N ALA A 47 -2.09 -9.46 0.97
CA ALA A 47 -3.51 -9.69 0.69
C ALA A 47 -4.35 -8.40 0.89
N ASP A 48 -4.11 -7.68 1.98
CA ASP A 48 -4.78 -6.40 2.25
C ASP A 48 -4.44 -5.34 1.18
N CYS A 49 -3.17 -5.24 0.82
CA CYS A 49 -2.72 -4.34 -0.24
C CYS A 49 -3.35 -4.70 -1.60
N GLU A 50 -3.45 -5.99 -1.93
CA GLU A 50 -4.09 -6.46 -3.15
C GLU A 50 -5.58 -6.12 -3.17
N HIS A 51 -6.29 -6.28 -2.05
CA HIS A 51 -7.70 -5.90 -1.92
C HIS A 51 -7.90 -4.41 -2.23
N TYR A 52 -7.25 -3.54 -1.47
CA TYR A 52 -7.41 -2.10 -1.65
C TYR A 52 -6.89 -1.61 -3.01
N ARG A 53 -5.82 -2.20 -3.57
CA ARG A 53 -5.34 -1.84 -4.92
C ARG A 53 -6.43 -2.08 -5.97
N ARG A 54 -7.18 -3.18 -5.87
CA ARG A 54 -8.29 -3.50 -6.78
C ARG A 54 -9.45 -2.53 -6.60
N GLU A 55 -9.84 -2.23 -5.36
CA GLU A 55 -10.91 -1.27 -5.08
C GLU A 55 -10.58 0.14 -5.55
N ILE A 56 -9.36 0.62 -5.31
CA ILE A 56 -8.92 1.95 -5.75
C ILE A 56 -8.83 2.02 -7.28
N ALA A 57 -8.39 0.96 -7.95
CA ALA A 57 -8.42 0.88 -9.40
C ALA A 57 -9.85 0.93 -9.96
N ARG A 58 -10.79 0.21 -9.34
CA ARG A 58 -12.22 0.28 -9.68
C ARG A 58 -12.75 1.71 -9.54
N ILE A 59 -12.53 2.33 -8.38
CA ILE A 59 -12.99 3.71 -8.11
C ILE A 59 -12.40 4.70 -9.10
N ALA A 60 -11.12 4.55 -9.47
CA ALA A 60 -10.48 5.40 -10.46
C ALA A 60 -11.11 5.26 -11.86
N ILE A 61 -11.44 4.05 -12.28
CA ILE A 61 -12.13 3.79 -13.55
C ILE A 61 -13.52 4.45 -13.52
N ASP A 62 -14.31 4.19 -12.47
CA ASP A 62 -15.65 4.75 -12.32
C ASP A 62 -15.62 6.29 -12.31
N ALA A 63 -14.63 6.90 -11.66
CA ALA A 63 -14.44 8.35 -11.65
C ALA A 63 -14.14 8.89 -13.06
N LEU A 64 -13.27 8.23 -13.83
CA LEU A 64 -12.93 8.62 -15.20
C LEU A 64 -14.14 8.52 -16.13
N ASP A 65 -14.92 7.44 -16.05
CA ASP A 65 -16.14 7.24 -16.83
C ASP A 65 -17.20 8.31 -16.50
N GLU A 66 -17.25 8.78 -15.25
CA GLU A 66 -18.11 9.89 -14.80
C GLU A 66 -17.54 11.29 -15.10
N GLY A 67 -16.34 11.41 -15.70
CA GLY A 67 -15.66 12.68 -15.95
C GLY A 67 -15.20 13.41 -14.69
N LYS A 68 -14.90 12.66 -13.62
CA LYS A 68 -14.43 13.16 -12.32
C LYS A 68 -12.95 12.87 -12.12
N GLU A 69 -12.35 13.56 -11.14
CA GLU A 69 -10.95 13.33 -10.77
C GLU A 69 -10.78 11.97 -10.07
N PRO A 70 -9.89 11.08 -10.55
CA PRO A 70 -9.62 9.80 -9.91
C PRO A 70 -8.63 9.94 -8.74
N PRO A 71 -8.61 8.98 -7.80
CA PRO A 71 -7.65 8.93 -6.68
C PRO A 71 -6.25 8.50 -7.14
N ASN A 72 -5.60 9.33 -7.98
CA ASN A 72 -4.34 9.01 -8.64
C ASN A 72 -3.18 8.72 -7.67
N ALA A 73 -3.12 9.45 -6.55
CA ALA A 73 -2.06 9.27 -5.56
C ALA A 73 -2.17 7.89 -4.90
N GLU A 74 -3.36 7.53 -4.40
CA GLU A 74 -3.63 6.23 -3.81
C GLU A 74 -3.38 5.10 -4.81
N LEU A 75 -3.80 5.26 -6.06
CA LEU A 75 -3.56 4.26 -7.10
C LEU A 75 -2.05 3.98 -7.31
N LEU A 76 -1.26 5.05 -7.44
CA LEU A 76 0.19 4.96 -7.63
C LEU A 76 0.88 4.32 -6.42
N PHE A 77 0.53 4.75 -5.21
CA PHE A 77 1.14 4.25 -3.98
C PHE A 77 0.74 2.81 -3.68
N MET A 78 -0.49 2.42 -3.97
CA MET A 78 -0.91 1.03 -3.80
C MET A 78 -0.22 0.10 -4.79
N ASP A 79 -0.03 0.51 -6.04
CA ASP A 79 0.73 -0.30 -7.00
C ASP A 79 2.20 -0.47 -6.58
N SER A 80 2.85 0.61 -6.15
CA SER A 80 4.24 0.56 -5.65
C SER A 80 4.39 -0.33 -4.40
N THR A 81 3.46 -0.18 -3.45
CA THR A 81 3.40 -1.00 -2.23
C THR A 81 3.19 -2.47 -2.57
N TRP A 82 2.25 -2.76 -3.47
CA TRP A 82 1.95 -4.12 -3.92
C TRP A 82 3.17 -4.78 -4.58
N ARG A 83 3.88 -4.10 -5.48
CA ARG A 83 5.12 -4.62 -6.12
C ARG A 83 6.19 -4.95 -5.08
N SER A 84 6.31 -4.09 -4.07
CA SER A 84 7.28 -4.26 -3.00
C SER A 84 6.96 -5.47 -2.11
N LEU A 85 5.69 -5.65 -1.76
CA LEU A 85 5.20 -6.80 -1.00
C LEU A 85 5.31 -8.09 -1.83
N TRP A 86 4.97 -8.04 -3.12
CA TRP A 86 5.14 -9.16 -4.05
C TRP A 86 6.60 -9.63 -4.12
N ALA A 87 7.55 -8.70 -4.21
CA ALA A 87 8.97 -9.02 -4.18
C ALA A 87 9.39 -9.67 -2.85
N ALA A 88 8.84 -9.20 -1.73
CA ALA A 88 9.10 -9.77 -0.41
C ALA A 88 8.55 -11.20 -0.27
N VAL A 89 7.32 -11.45 -0.72
CA VAL A 89 6.68 -12.78 -0.71
C VAL A 89 7.47 -13.78 -1.56
N ASN A 90 8.02 -13.34 -2.69
CA ASN A 90 8.83 -14.19 -3.58
C ASN A 90 10.32 -14.29 -3.18
N GLY A 91 10.73 -13.74 -2.02
CA GLY A 91 12.10 -13.84 -1.54
C GLY A 91 13.13 -12.95 -2.27
N ASN A 92 12.69 -12.04 -3.14
CA ASN A 92 13.56 -11.23 -4.02
C ASN A 92 14.06 -9.91 -3.37
N ARG A 93 13.91 -9.76 -2.04
CA ARG A 93 14.13 -8.54 -1.23
C ARG A 93 13.20 -7.36 -1.58
N PRO A 94 12.70 -6.61 -0.57
CA PRO A 94 11.82 -5.48 -0.81
C PRO A 94 12.64 -4.21 -1.05
N LYS A 95 12.54 -3.63 -2.24
CA LYS A 95 12.71 -2.17 -2.39
C LYS A 95 11.32 -1.52 -2.28
N PHE A 96 10.80 -1.44 -1.06
CA PHE A 96 9.75 -0.47 -0.79
C PHE A 96 10.43 0.89 -0.63
N ILE A 97 10.08 1.85 -1.48
CA ILE A 97 10.50 3.25 -1.32
C ILE A 97 9.24 3.99 -0.89
N PRO A 98 9.17 4.51 0.35
CA PRO A 98 8.01 5.24 0.80
C PRO A 98 7.81 6.50 -0.06
N PRO A 99 6.56 6.95 -0.29
CA PRO A 99 6.34 8.29 -0.78
C PRO A 99 7.02 9.32 0.12
N GLU A 100 7.65 10.33 -0.48
CA GLU A 100 7.97 11.54 0.25
C GLU A 100 6.66 12.10 0.81
N ALA A 101 6.66 12.43 2.11
CA ALA A 101 5.57 13.17 2.69
C ALA A 101 5.44 14.48 1.90
N ALA A 102 4.31 14.66 1.21
CA ALA A 102 3.98 15.96 0.66
C ALA A 102 3.94 16.95 1.84
N ALA A 103 4.85 17.92 1.81
CA ALA A 103 4.94 19.00 2.77
C ALA A 103 3.77 19.98 2.62
#